data_AF-A0A6I1MTD1-F1
#
_entry.id   AF-A0A6I1MTD1-F1
#
_cell.length_a   1.000
_cell.length_b   1.000
_cell.length_c   1.000
_cell.angle_alpha   90.00
_cell.angle_beta   90.00
_cell.angle_gamma   90.00
#
_symmetry.space_group_name_H-M   'P 1'
#
loop_
_entity.id
_entity.type
_entity.pdbx_description
1 polymer ?
#
loop_
_entity_poly.entity_id
_entity_poly.type
_entity_poly.pdbx_seq_one_letter_code
_entity_poly.pdbx_strand_id
1 'polypeptide(L)' 'MAHDEWVGHAYPLQQITVKVQGTRHSSTQDLIELLEIVVARLKQGDATGTAHDDDFGYWFELCDAANGPSFFDMPATSE' A
#
# COMPACT_ATOMS: atom_id res chain seq x y z
N MET A 1 31.28 0.27 -13.74
CA MET A 1 30.01 1.01 -13.90
C MET A 1 28.93 -0.03 -14.18
N ALA A 2 28.34 -0.59 -13.12
CA ALA A 2 27.33 -1.65 -13.19
C ALA A 2 26.07 -1.26 -12.38
N HIS A 3 25.97 0.03 -12.02
CA HIS A 3 24.96 0.54 -11.09
C HIS A 3 23.71 1.09 -11.80
N ASP A 4 23.74 1.26 -13.12
CA ASP A 4 22.70 2.00 -13.86
C ASP A 4 21.70 1.10 -14.63
N GLU A 5 22.06 -0.14 -14.95
CA GLU A 5 21.26 -0.96 -15.89
C GLU A 5 19.99 -1.56 -15.23
N TRP A 6 20.06 -1.90 -13.95
CA TRP A 6 18.90 -2.44 -13.21
C TRP A 6 17.86 -1.36 -12.87
N VAL A 7 18.30 -0.10 -12.71
CA VAL A 7 17.43 1.03 -12.41
C VAL A 7 16.45 1.26 -13.58
N GLY A 8 16.92 1.21 -14.82
CA GLY A 8 16.06 1.36 -15.99
C GLY A 8 14.96 0.29 -16.12
N HIS A 9 15.16 -0.90 -15.54
CA HIS A 9 14.18 -1.99 -15.53
C HIS A 9 13.24 -1.99 -14.32
N ALA A 10 13.66 -1.36 -13.22
CA ALA A 10 12.85 -1.26 -12.01
C ALA A 10 11.74 -0.20 -12.12
N TYR A 11 11.88 0.76 -13.05
CA TYR A 11 10.96 1.87 -13.21
C TYR A 11 10.08 1.75 -14.48
N PRO A 12 8.82 2.21 -14.41
CA PRO A 12 8.19 2.78 -13.22
C PRO A 12 7.79 1.68 -12.23
N LEU A 13 7.90 1.97 -10.93
CA LEU A 13 7.59 1.01 -9.88
C LEU A 13 6.08 0.80 -9.78
N GLN A 14 5.64 -0.45 -9.61
CA GLN A 14 4.31 -0.72 -9.08
C GLN A 14 4.31 -0.47 -7.57
N GLN A 15 3.32 0.28 -7.08
CA GLN A 15 3.16 0.57 -5.67
C GLN A 15 1.71 0.36 -5.24
N ILE A 16 1.52 -0.34 -4.12
CA ILE A 16 0.23 -0.43 -3.45
C ILE A 16 0.32 0.32 -2.14
N THR A 17 -0.60 1.26 -1.92
CA THR A 17 -0.78 1.93 -0.64
C THR A 17 -2.05 1.42 0.01
N VAL A 18 -1.96 0.93 1.25
CA VAL A 18 -3.11 0.51 2.05
C VAL A 18 -3.13 1.30 3.35
N LYS A 19 -4.27 1.93 3.63
CA LYS A 19 -4.54 2.61 4.90
C LYS A 19 -5.69 1.89 5.57
N VAL A 20 -5.46 1.45 6.80
CA VAL A 20 -6.49 0.86 7.66
C VAL A 20 -6.69 1.76 8.88
N GLN A 21 -7.94 1.90 9.31
CA GLN A 21 -8.32 2.67 10.48
C GLN A 21 -9.16 1.78 11.38
N GLY A 22 -8.78 1.72 12.66
CA GLY A 22 -9.54 1.09 13.71
C GLY A 22 -10.02 2.11 14.73
N THR A 23 -10.92 1.67 15.60
CA THR A 23 -11.41 2.45 16.74
C THR A 23 -10.59 2.13 18.00
N ARG A 24 -10.84 2.84 19.10
CA ARG A 24 -10.24 2.51 20.42
C ARG A 24 -10.55 1.09 20.92
N HIS A 25 -11.60 0.47 20.39
CA HIS A 25 -12.05 -0.87 20.75
C HIS A 25 -11.61 -1.92 19.74
N SER A 26 -11.01 -1.51 18.63
CA SER A 26 -10.58 -2.44 17.59
C SER A 26 -9.36 -3.21 18.06
N SER A 27 -9.40 -4.52 17.83
CA SER A 27 -8.27 -5.40 18.05
C SER A 27 -7.34 -5.40 16.83
N THR A 28 -6.13 -5.92 16.99
CA THR A 28 -5.23 -6.18 15.84
C THR A 28 -5.88 -7.13 14.83
N GLN A 29 -6.71 -8.08 15.29
CA GLN A 29 -7.41 -9.01 14.42
C GLN A 29 -8.39 -8.25 13.50
N ASP A 30 -9.11 -7.27 14.02
CA ASP A 30 -10.04 -6.45 13.24
C ASP A 30 -9.33 -5.67 12.13
N LEU A 31 -8.10 -5.19 12.40
CA LEU A 31 -7.27 -4.52 11.39
C LEU A 31 -6.75 -5.49 10.32
N ILE A 32 -6.41 -6.72 10.71
CA ILE A 32 -6.01 -7.78 9.77
C ILE A 32 -7.17 -8.13 8.84
N GLU A 33 -8.39 -8.23 9.36
CA GLU A 33 -9.59 -8.50 8.56
C GLU A 33 -9.80 -7.41 7.48
N LEU A 34 -9.56 -6.14 7.81
CA LEU A 34 -9.57 -5.06 6.82
C LEU A 34 -8.51 -5.24 5.72
N LEU A 35 -7.31 -5.71 6.08
CA LEU A 35 -6.26 -6.02 5.09
C LEU A 35 -6.64 -7.21 4.21
N GLU A 36 -7.25 -8.25 4.78
CA GLU A 36 -7.73 -9.41 4.02
C GLU A 36 -8.81 -9.02 3.01
N ILE A 37 -9.69 -8.08 3.36
CA ILE A 37 -10.67 -7.51 2.44
C ILE A 37 -9.97 -6.79 1.28
N VAL A 38 -8.96 -5.96 1.57
CA VAL A 38 -8.17 -5.28 0.53
C VAL A 38 -7.49 -6.30 -0.40
N VAL A 39 -6.90 -7.37 0.15
CA VAL A 39 -6.31 -8.46 -0.65
C VAL A 39 -7.34 -9.13 -1.54
N ALA A 40 -8.56 -9.38 -1.04
CA ALA A 40 -9.62 -9.96 -1.84
C ALA A 40 -10.03 -9.05 -3.01
N ARG A 41 -10.10 -7.73 -2.79
CA ARG A 41 -10.40 -6.76 -3.85
C ARG A 41 -9.30 -6.66 -4.91
N LEU A 42 -8.04 -6.60 -4.48
CA LEU A 42 -6.90 -6.63 -5.42
C LEU A 42 -6.90 -7.90 -6.27
N LYS A 43 -7.23 -9.07 -5.68
CA LYS A 43 -7.38 -10.34 -6.42
C LYS A 43 -8.53 -10.32 -7.43
N GLN A 44 -9.54 -9.49 -7.23
CA GLN A 44 -10.65 -9.28 -8.17
C GLN A 44 -10.29 -8.31 -9.30
N GLY A 45 -9.13 -7.65 -9.22
CA GLY A 45 -8.65 -6.68 -10.21
C GLY A 45 -9.00 -5.23 -9.87
N ASP A 46 -9.53 -4.96 -8.69
CA ASP A 46 -9.78 -3.59 -8.24
C ASP A 46 -8.43 -2.88 -8.04
N ALA A 47 -8.21 -1.76 -8.74
CA ALA A 47 -7.01 -0.93 -8.56
C ALA A 47 -7.16 0.06 -7.38
N THR A 48 -8.39 0.39 -6.98
CA THR A 48 -8.66 1.26 -5.84
C THR A 48 -9.91 0.79 -5.11
N GLY A 49 -10.03 1.15 -3.84
CA GLY A 49 -11.25 0.88 -3.10
C GLY A 49 -11.22 1.43 -1.69
N THR A 50 -12.41 1.66 -1.15
CA THR A 50 -12.59 2.11 0.22
C THR A 50 -13.88 1.59 0.79
N ALA A 51 -13.89 1.36 2.11
CA ALA A 51 -15.09 1.23 2.91
C ALA A 51 -14.78 1.84 4.27
N HIS A 52 -15.66 2.67 4.79
CA HIS A 52 -15.53 3.28 6.11
C HIS A 52 -16.89 3.33 6.79
N ASP A 53 -16.89 3.05 8.09
CA ASP A 53 -18.00 3.21 9.02
C ASP A 53 -17.49 4.08 10.17
N ASP A 54 -17.86 5.36 10.14
CA ASP A 54 -17.38 6.45 11.00
C ASP A 54 -15.85 6.53 11.20
N ASP A 55 -15.32 5.73 12.13
CA ASP A 55 -13.90 5.68 12.50
C ASP A 55 -13.25 4.30 12.27
N PHE A 56 -13.91 3.38 11.55
CA PHE A 56 -13.41 2.06 11.20
C PHE A 56 -13.47 1.82 9.68
N GLY A 57 -12.37 1.37 9.07
CA GLY A 57 -12.39 1.08 7.64
C GLY A 57 -11.04 0.98 6.96
N TYR A 58 -11.10 0.89 5.63
CA TYR A 58 -9.92 0.82 4.78
C TYR A 58 -10.04 1.75 3.57
N TRP A 59 -8.87 2.10 3.05
CA TRP A 59 -8.69 2.69 1.73
C TRP A 59 -7.44 2.09 1.10
N PHE A 60 -7.47 1.81 -0.21
CA PHE A 60 -6.31 1.36 -0.94
C PHE A 60 -6.26 1.90 -2.37
N GLU A 61 -5.04 1.95 -2.91
CA GLU A 61 -4.74 2.33 -4.29
C GLU A 61 -3.50 1.56 -4.78
N LEU A 62 -3.62 0.95 -5.96
CA LEU A 62 -2.55 0.36 -6.76
C LEU A 62 -2.18 1.33 -7.88
N CYS A 63 -0.94 1.79 -7.86
CA CYS A 63 -0.34 2.62 -8.89
C CYS A 63 0.64 1.78 -9.71
N ASP A 64 0.33 1.56 -10.99
CA ASP A 64 1.20 0.79 -11.89
C ASP A 64 2.49 1.51 -12.30
N ALA A 65 2.47 2.84 -12.19
CA ALA A 65 3.60 3.69 -12.49
C ALA A 65 3.74 4.78 -11.42
N ALA A 66 4.20 4.39 -10.22
CA ALA A 66 4.45 5.33 -9.15
C ALA A 66 5.51 6.37 -9.59
N ASN A 67 5.13 7.64 -9.55
CA ASN A 67 6.02 8.75 -9.88
C ASN A 67 6.83 9.15 -8.64
N GLY A 68 8.15 9.28 -8.78
CA GLY A 68 9.04 9.72 -7.70
C GLY A 68 10.10 8.68 -7.33
N PRO A 69 11.04 9.03 -6.41
CA PRO A 69 12.02 8.07 -5.93
C PRO A 69 11.33 6.93 -5.19
N SER A 70 11.89 5.72 -5.27
CA SER A 70 11.42 4.58 -4.50
C SER A 70 11.37 4.94 -3.02
N PHE A 71 10.38 4.43 -2.27
CA PHE A 71 10.39 4.52 -0.81
C PHE A 71 11.68 3.92 -0.21
N PHE A 72 12.33 2.99 -0.94
CA PHE A 72 13.60 2.38 -0.57
C PHE A 72 14.84 3.20 -0.93
N ASP A 73 14.70 4.29 -1.70
CA ASP A 73 15.84 5.14 -2.10
C ASP A 73 16.24 6.14 -1.01
N MET A 74 15.40 6.30 0.03
CA MET A 74 15.74 7.10 1.21
C MET A 74 16.32 6.19 2.30
N PRO A 75 17.37 6.63 3.02
CA PRO A 75 17.84 5.91 4.19
C PRO A 75 16.68 5.77 5.18
N ALA A 76 16.50 4.58 5.76
CA ALA A 76 15.55 4.36 6.84
C ALA A 76 15.91 5.29 8.00
N THR A 77 15.30 6.47 8.06
CA THR A 77 15.53 7.41 9.15
C THR A 77 14.94 6.81 10.42
N SER A 78 15.83 6.52 11.37
CA SER A 78 15.50 6.30 12.77
C SER A 78 14.79 7.53 13.31
N GLU A 79 13.53 7.38 13.71
CA GLU A 79 12.91 8.26 14.71
C GLU A 79 13.07 7.65 16.10
#